data_AF-A0A0F9JLF3-F1
#
_entry.id   AF-A0A0F9JLF3-F1
#
_cell.length_a   1.000
_cell.length_b   1.000
_cell.length_c   1.000
_cell.angle_alpha   90.00
_cell.angle_beta   90.00
_cell.angle_gamma   90.00
#
_symmetry.space_group_name_H-M   'P 1'
#
loop_
_entity.id
_entity.type
_entity.pdbx_description
1 polymer ?
#
loop_
_entity_poly.entity_id
_entity_poly.type
_entity_poly.pdbx_seq_one_letter_code
_entity_poly.pdbx_strand_id
1 'polypeptide(L)' 'MTLRVRDAESGDLGSLVYLGSRMLAETVAEFPPLDVEHMRGKLDTAVAMPEVFLTALVEDDGVPVGMVT' A
#
# COMPACT_ATOMS: atom_id res chain seq x y z
N MET A 1 12.17 -17.91 1.58
CA MET A 1 12.31 -16.46 1.36
C MET A 1 12.50 -16.18 -0.12
N THR A 2 11.38 -16.08 -0.81
CA THR A 2 11.33 -15.59 -2.19
C THR A 2 10.58 -14.28 -2.18
N LEU A 3 11.29 -13.18 -2.36
CA LEU A 3 10.65 -11.87 -2.50
C LEU A 3 10.08 -11.72 -3.90
N ARG A 4 8.83 -11.25 -3.99
CA ARG A 4 8.17 -10.92 -5.24
C ARG A 4 7.62 -9.50 -5.17
N VAL A 5 7.68 -8.79 -6.29
CA VAL A 5 7.07 -7.48 -6.43
C VAL A 5 6.00 -7.60 -7.50
N ARG A 6 4.79 -7.13 -7.19
CA ARG A 6 3.67 -7.08 -8.13
C ARG A 6 2.87 -5.81 -7.95
N ASP A 7 2.12 -5.43 -8.98
CA ASP A 7 1.18 -4.33 -8.88
C ASP A 7 0.10 -4.65 -7.83
N ALA A 8 -0.32 -3.62 -7.11
CA ALA A 8 -1.38 -3.73 -6.13
C ALA A 8 -2.75 -3.76 -6.81
N GLU A 9 -3.63 -4.59 -6.28
CA GLU A 9 -4.99 -4.78 -6.76
C GLU A 9 -6.01 -4.26 -5.73
N SER A 10 -7.27 -4.14 -6.11
CA SER A 10 -8.34 -3.67 -5.20
C SER A 10 -8.50 -4.56 -3.95
N GLY A 11 -8.18 -5.85 -4.06
CA GLY A 11 -8.17 -6.80 -2.95
C GLY A 11 -7.09 -6.53 -1.90
N ASP A 12 -6.06 -5.75 -2.23
CA ASP A 12 -4.90 -5.48 -1.37
C ASP A 12 -5.10 -4.28 -0.43
N LEU A 13 -6.25 -3.63 -0.47
CA LEU A 13 -6.52 -2.41 0.29
C LEU A 13 -6.18 -2.55 1.79
N GLY A 14 -6.53 -3.68 2.40
CA GLY A 14 -6.22 -3.94 3.82
C GLY A 14 -4.72 -3.96 4.10
N SER A 15 -3.95 -4.64 3.25
CA SER A 15 -2.49 -4.73 3.33
C SER A 15 -1.84 -3.37 3.15
N LEU A 16 -2.32 -2.58 2.19
CA LEU A 16 -1.81 -1.23 1.92
C LEU A 16 -2.10 -0.25 3.05
N VAL A 17 -3.30 -0.30 3.65
CA VAL A 17 -3.63 0.52 4.83
C VAL A 17 -2.71 0.16 5.99
N TYR A 18 -2.52 -1.13 6.25
CA TYR A 18 -1.66 -1.60 7.33
C TYR A 18 -0.20 -1.15 7.14
N LEU A 19 0.37 -1.41 5.96
CA LEU A 19 1.76 -1.07 5.64
C LEU A 19 1.99 0.45 5.60
N GLY A 20 1.07 1.22 5.02
CA GLY A 20 1.13 2.68 5.02
C GLY A 20 1.04 3.28 6.43
N SER A 21 0.17 2.74 7.28
CA SER A 21 0.02 3.19 8.68
C SER A 21 1.29 2.90 9.49
N ARG A 22 1.89 1.73 9.28
CA ARG A 22 3.20 1.35 9.85
C ARG A 22 4.31 2.31 9.42
N MET A 23 4.42 2.61 8.13
CA MET A 23 5.43 3.54 7.61
C MET A 23 5.25 4.93 8.20
N LEU A 24 4.02 5.46 8.25
CA LEU A 24 3.76 6.77 8.84
C LEU A 24 4.07 6.82 10.34
N ALA A 25 3.71 5.77 11.09
CA ALA A 25 4.07 5.67 12.51
C ALA A 25 5.59 5.66 12.74
N GLU A 26 6.36 5.11 11.81
CA GLU A 26 7.83 5.11 11.84
C GLU A 26 8.44 6.45 11.39
N THR A 27 7.74 7.23 10.56
CA THR A 27 8.30 8.44 9.93
C THR A 27 7.87 9.73 10.61
N VAL A 28 6.64 9.80 11.14
CA VAL A 28 6.09 11.03 11.75
C VAL A 28 5.08 10.67 12.85
N ALA A 29 5.44 10.89 14.11
CA ALA A 29 4.59 10.60 15.26
C ALA A 29 3.27 11.40 15.32
N GLU A 30 3.13 12.46 14.50
CA GLU A 30 2.00 13.41 14.53
C GLU A 30 1.03 13.29 13.35
N PHE A 31 1.23 12.33 12.42
CA PHE A 31 0.25 12.16 11.36
C PHE A 31 -1.04 11.52 11.88
N PRO A 32 -2.22 12.05 11.48
CA PRO A 32 -3.47 11.40 11.79
C PRO A 32 -3.46 9.98 11.20
N PRO A 33 -4.07 9.00 11.89
CA PRO A 33 -4.14 7.63 11.38
C PRO A 33 -4.76 7.64 9.98
N LEU A 34 -4.17 6.87 9.06
CA LEU A 34 -4.73 6.71 7.72
C LEU A 34 -6.12 6.11 7.84
N ASP A 35 -7.12 6.87 7.40
CA ASP A 35 -8.48 6.38 7.26
C ASP A 35 -8.58 5.44 6.04
N VAL A 36 -9.32 4.34 6.21
CA VAL A 36 -9.56 3.32 5.18
C VAL A 36 -10.25 3.94 3.97
N GLU A 37 -11.18 4.88 4.17
CA GLU A 37 -11.86 5.56 3.05
C GLU A 37 -10.89 6.44 2.26
N HIS A 38 -10.01 7.18 2.96
CA HIS A 38 -9.00 8.02 2.32
C HIS A 38 -8.01 7.19 1.49
N MET A 39 -7.54 6.07 2.04
CA MET A 39 -6.64 5.16 1.32
C MET A 39 -7.33 4.45 0.16
N ARG A 40 -8.62 4.11 0.29
CA ARG A 40 -9.40 3.53 -0.81
C ARG A 40 -9.47 4.47 -2.00
N GLY A 41 -9.80 5.74 -1.78
CA GLY A 41 -9.86 6.73 -2.87
C GLY A 41 -8.51 6.90 -3.59
N LYS A 42 -7.40 6.85 -2.85
CA LYS A 42 -6.06 6.89 -3.45
C LYS A 42 -5.73 5.62 -4.23
N LEU A 43 -6.08 4.45 -3.70
CA LEU A 43 -5.86 3.17 -4.38
C LEU A 43 -6.72 3.06 -5.65
N ASP A 44 -7.99 3.43 -5.58
CA ASP A 44 -8.88 3.44 -6.75
C ASP A 44 -8.33 4.35 -7.86
N THR A 45 -7.79 5.51 -7.48
CA THR A 45 -7.12 6.42 -8.41
C THR A 45 -5.86 5.79 -9.00
N ALA A 46 -5.02 5.14 -8.18
CA ALA A 46 -3.78 4.52 -8.64
C ALA A 46 -4.03 3.34 -9.57
N VAL A 47 -5.01 2.50 -9.24
CA VAL A 47 -5.44 1.36 -10.08
C VAL A 47 -6.06 1.84 -11.39
N ALA A 48 -6.79 2.96 -11.38
CA ALA A 48 -7.39 3.53 -12.59
C ALA A 48 -6.39 4.25 -13.51
N MET A 49 -5.22 4.63 -13.01
CA MET A 49 -4.19 5.39 -13.73
C MET A 49 -2.79 4.77 -13.55
N PRO A 50 -2.59 3.51 -13.99
CA PRO A 50 -1.34 2.77 -13.75
C PRO A 50 -0.13 3.41 -14.44
N GLU A 51 -0.32 4.21 -15.50
CA GLU A 51 0.76 4.98 -16.14
C GLU A 51 1.20 6.23 -15.36
N VAL A 52 0.45 6.66 -14.34
CA VAL A 52 0.73 7.86 -13.54
C VAL A 52 1.11 7.50 -12.10
N PHE A 53 0.45 6.50 -11.52
CA PHE A 53 0.64 6.10 -10.14
C PHE A 53 0.95 4.60 -10.09
N LEU A 54 2.20 4.26 -9.77
CA LEU A 54 2.57 2.88 -9.49
C LEU A 54 2.37 2.63 -7.99
N THR A 55 1.53 1.68 -7.61
CA THR A 55 1.52 1.12 -6.26
C THR A 55 1.79 -0.36 -6.38
N ALA A 56 2.92 -0.81 -5.85
CA ALA A 56 3.33 -2.21 -5.89
C ALA A 56 3.47 -2.77 -4.47
N LEU A 57 3.11 -4.05 -4.31
CA LEU A 57 3.35 -4.80 -3.09
C LEU A 57 4.63 -5.62 -3.21
N VAL A 58 5.38 -5.65 -2.11
CA VAL A 58 6.48 -6.59 -1.89
C VAL A 58 5.95 -7.72 -1.03
N GLU A 59 6.03 -8.94 -1.53
CA GLU A 59 5.55 -10.14 -0.87
C GLU A 59 6.72 -11.08 -0.52
N ASP A 60 6.69 -11.69 0.66
CA ASP A 60 7.52 -12.84 1.02
C ASP A 60 6.63 -14.07 1.17
N ASP A 61 6.84 -15.07 0.33
CA ASP A 61 6.05 -16.32 0.29
C ASP A 61 4.51 -16.07 0.27
N GLY A 62 4.08 -15.01 -0.44
CA GLY A 62 2.68 -14.61 -0.62
C GLY A 62 2.11 -13.70 0.48
N VAL A 63 2.92 -13.34 1.48
CA VAL A 63 2.54 -12.41 2.55
C VAL A 63 3.05 -11.00 2.20
N PRO A 64 2.19 -9.97 2.15
CA PRO A 64 2.64 -8.59 1.96
C PRO A 64 3.52 -8.12 3.12
N VAL A 65 4.76 -7.75 2.81
CA VAL A 65 5.77 -7.29 3.78
C VAL A 65 6.22 -5.85 3.54
N GLY A 66 5.87 -5.27 2.39
CA GLY A 66 6.21 -3.89 2.04
C GLY A 66 5.41 -3.37 0.85
N MET A 67 5.54 -2.07 0.59
CA MET A 67 4.94 -1.41 -0.56
C MET A 67 5.90 -0.40 -1.18
N VAL A 68 5.73 -0.15 -2.48
CA VAL A 68 6.46 0.86 -3.25
C VAL A 68 5.44 1.77 -3.92
N THR A 69 5.60 3.08 -3.76
CA THR A 69 4.75 4.10 -4.38
C THR A 69 5.60 5.26 -4.90
#